data_AF-A0A538QBC0-F1
#
_entry.id   AF-A0A538QBC0-F1
#
_cell.length_a   1.000
_cell.length_b   1.000
_cell.length_c   1.000
_cell.angle_alpha   90.00
_cell.angle_beta   90.00
_cell.angle_gamma   90.00
#
_symmetry.space_group_name_H-M   'P 1'
#
loop_
_entity.id
_entity.type
_entity.pdbx_description
1 polymer ?
#
loop_
_entity_poly.entity_id
_entity_poly.type
_entity_poly.pdbx_seq_one_letter_code
_entity_poly.pdbx_strand_id
1 'polypeptide(L)'
;MKLERHATGWTAATAAYRLTSVAGRSSVLLSDSSGRPWADLELAGAVNTLTSRDETVGIGAAETEERDRDIRISWALESTCWRAKRVAITCADDGLTLRLEVEGDGALGEVAFLGGWGLLPRAGTGWVESGSRFASLVSGAPHVPGRFVQSAQETTVVSAAGGAEPGRPGWFFTPGPLCVSVS
;
A
#
# COMPACT_ATOMS: atom_id res chain seq x y z
N MET A 1 -2.64 -12.73 -17.95
CA MET A 1 -2.16 -11.38 -17.57
C MET A 1 -1.33 -10.78 -18.70
N LYS A 2 -1.30 -9.45 -18.81
CA LYS A 2 -0.61 -8.76 -19.92
C LYS A 2 -0.05 -7.41 -19.45
N LEU A 3 1.18 -7.09 -19.84
CA LEU A 3 1.76 -5.76 -19.70
C LEU A 3 1.61 -4.98 -21.01
N GLU A 4 0.93 -3.85 -20.95
CA GLU A 4 0.81 -2.90 -22.06
C GLU A 4 1.67 -1.68 -21.79
N ARG A 5 2.50 -1.29 -22.75
CA ARG A 5 3.34 -0.10 -22.67
C ARG A 5 2.79 0.98 -23.58
N HIS A 6 2.75 2.20 -23.07
CA HIS A 6 2.32 3.39 -23.79
C HIS A 6 3.45 4.43 -23.77
N ALA A 7 3.35 5.47 -24.59
CA ALA A 7 4.40 6.49 -24.71
C ALA A 7 4.81 7.14 -23.38
N THR A 8 3.88 7.21 -22.41
CA THR A 8 4.06 7.91 -21.13
C THR A 8 3.82 7.02 -19.92
N GLY A 9 3.70 5.70 -20.10
CA GLY A 9 3.33 4.81 -19.00
C GLY A 9 3.13 3.34 -19.37
N TRP A 10 2.50 2.61 -18.47
CA TRP A 10 2.19 1.20 -18.60
C TRP A 10 0.88 0.84 -17.92
N THR A 11 0.31 -0.28 -18.34
CA THR A 11 -0.85 -0.93 -17.71
C THR A 11 -0.56 -2.41 -17.55
N ALA A 12 -0.62 -2.93 -16.33
CA ALA A 12 -0.63 -4.36 -16.06
C ALA A 12 -2.08 -4.81 -15.87
N ALA A 13 -2.56 -5.74 -16.71
CA ALA A 13 -3.94 -6.20 -16.70
C ALA A 13 -4.06 -7.69 -16.37
N THR A 14 -4.93 -8.01 -15.42
CA THR A 14 -5.37 -9.38 -15.08
C THR A 14 -6.82 -9.58 -15.49
N ALA A 15 -7.38 -10.76 -15.21
CA ALA A 15 -8.81 -10.99 -15.40
C ALA A 15 -9.69 -10.18 -14.42
N ALA A 16 -9.15 -9.84 -13.24
CA ALA A 16 -9.90 -9.23 -12.15
C ALA A 16 -9.67 -7.71 -12.03
N TYR A 17 -8.48 -7.21 -12.36
CA TYR A 17 -8.11 -5.82 -12.12
C TYR A 17 -7.06 -5.30 -13.12
N ARG A 18 -6.83 -3.99 -13.07
CA ARG A 18 -5.79 -3.29 -13.82
C ARG A 18 -5.00 -2.40 -12.88
N LEU A 19 -3.69 -2.36 -13.09
CA LEU A 19 -2.78 -1.41 -12.45
C LEU A 19 -2.17 -0.52 -13.53
N THR A 20 -2.34 0.80 -13.42
CA THR A 20 -1.95 1.76 -14.45
C THR A 20 -1.07 2.86 -13.86
N SER A 21 0.06 3.15 -14.52
CA SER A 21 0.87 4.32 -14.18
C SER A 21 0.16 5.60 -14.60
N VAL A 22 0.20 6.63 -13.76
CA VAL A 22 -0.33 7.95 -14.10
C VAL A 22 0.82 8.94 -14.21
N ALA A 23 1.01 9.51 -15.40
CA ALA A 23 2.11 10.42 -15.67
C ALA A 23 2.11 11.60 -14.68
N GLY A 24 3.27 11.85 -14.07
CA GLY A 24 3.47 12.96 -13.14
C GLY A 24 2.91 12.75 -11.73
N ARG A 25 2.38 11.55 -11.40
CA ARG A 25 1.96 11.20 -10.03
C ARG A 25 2.98 10.32 -9.32
N SER A 26 2.98 10.39 -8.00
CA SER A 26 3.70 9.48 -7.09
C SER A 26 2.90 8.23 -6.74
N SER A 27 1.79 7.99 -7.45
CA SER A 27 0.88 6.88 -7.22
C SER A 27 0.54 6.13 -8.52
N VAL A 28 0.04 4.91 -8.36
CA VAL A 28 -0.50 4.09 -9.45
C VAL A 28 -1.99 3.84 -9.25
N LEU A 29 -2.76 3.82 -10.34
CA LEU A 29 -4.20 3.61 -10.28
C LEU A 29 -4.51 2.10 -10.30
N LEU A 30 -5.23 1.62 -9.29
CA LEU A 30 -5.86 0.31 -9.25
C LEU A 30 -7.34 0.46 -9.67
N SER A 31 -7.74 -0.32 -10.66
CA SER A 31 -9.12 -0.37 -11.15
C SER A 31 -9.57 -1.81 -11.39
N ASP A 32 -10.88 -2.01 -11.52
CA ASP A 32 -11.41 -3.30 -11.96
C ASP A 32 -11.09 -3.59 -13.44
N SER A 33 -11.43 -4.79 -13.91
CA SER A 33 -11.20 -5.19 -15.31
C SER A 33 -11.97 -4.34 -16.33
N SER A 34 -13.04 -3.64 -15.92
CA SER A 34 -13.84 -2.71 -16.72
C SER A 34 -13.30 -1.26 -16.72
N GLY A 35 -12.31 -0.96 -15.87
CA GLY A 35 -11.70 0.36 -15.73
C GLY A 35 -12.31 1.24 -14.64
N ARG A 36 -13.22 0.73 -13.81
CA ARG A 36 -13.74 1.48 -12.65
C ARG A 36 -12.65 1.63 -11.59
N PRO A 37 -12.33 2.86 -11.13
CA PRO A 37 -11.24 3.07 -10.20
C PRO A 37 -11.59 2.57 -8.79
N TRP A 38 -10.67 1.83 -8.17
CA TRP A 38 -10.77 1.36 -6.79
C TRP A 38 -9.88 2.17 -5.85
N ALA A 39 -8.62 2.41 -6.22
CA ALA A 39 -7.66 3.12 -5.36
C ALA A 39 -6.53 3.78 -6.17
N ASP A 40 -6.00 4.88 -5.67
CA ASP A 40 -4.69 5.41 -6.06
C ASP A 40 -3.68 4.91 -5.01
N LEU A 41 -2.78 4.00 -5.39
CA LEU A 41 -1.79 3.41 -4.49
C LEU A 41 -0.54 4.28 -4.46
N GLU A 42 -0.28 4.92 -3.33
CA GLU A 42 0.86 5.80 -3.10
C GLU A 42 2.16 4.99 -3.01
N LEU A 43 3.21 5.43 -3.74
CA LEU A 43 4.47 4.71 -3.84
C LEU A 43 5.50 5.15 -2.78
N ALA A 44 5.31 6.29 -2.12
CA ALA A 44 6.32 6.87 -1.25
C ALA A 44 6.78 5.90 -0.16
N GLY A 45 5.84 5.26 0.55
CA GLY A 45 6.10 4.43 1.74
C GLY A 45 6.90 5.16 2.83
N ALA A 46 6.87 4.72 4.07
CA ALA A 46 7.79 5.19 5.10
C ALA A 46 8.29 4.02 5.93
N VAL A 47 9.60 3.98 6.14
CA VAL A 47 10.24 3.07 7.09
C VAL A 47 11.03 3.93 8.06
N ASN A 48 10.38 4.45 9.09
CA ASN A 48 11.05 5.31 10.06
C ASN A 48 12.07 4.48 10.86
N THR A 49 13.13 5.12 11.32
CA THR A 49 13.96 4.56 12.40
C THR A 49 13.40 5.02 13.74
N LEU A 50 13.90 4.48 14.85
CA LEU A 50 13.54 4.96 16.19
C LEU A 50 13.95 6.42 16.45
N THR A 51 14.90 6.95 15.68
CA THR A 51 15.47 8.28 15.91
C THR A 51 15.20 9.28 14.78
N SER A 52 14.75 8.80 13.63
CA SER A 52 14.63 9.61 12.41
C SER A 52 13.40 9.22 11.61
N ARG A 53 12.80 10.24 10.97
CA ARG A 53 11.69 10.06 10.03
C ARG A 53 12.24 9.83 8.63
N ASP A 54 11.74 8.79 7.99
CA ASP A 54 12.04 8.48 6.59
C ASP A 54 11.15 9.32 5.68
N GLU A 55 11.79 10.14 4.86
CA GLU A 55 11.13 10.95 3.84
C GLU A 55 11.60 10.50 2.45
N THR A 56 10.64 10.30 1.56
CA THR A 56 10.90 10.03 0.15
C THR A 56 11.09 11.36 -0.58
N VAL A 57 12.29 11.58 -1.09
CA VAL A 57 12.66 12.82 -1.82
C VAL A 57 12.66 12.65 -3.33
N GLY A 58 12.65 11.40 -3.80
CA GLY A 58 12.66 11.06 -5.22
C GLY A 58 12.06 9.69 -5.49
N ILE A 59 11.39 9.57 -6.64
CA ILE A 59 10.85 8.31 -7.16
C ILE A 59 11.47 8.11 -8.55
N GLY A 60 12.24 7.03 -8.72
CA GLY A 60 12.86 6.67 -9.97
C GLY A 60 11.85 6.20 -11.02
N ALA A 61 12.34 5.91 -12.23
CA ALA A 61 11.51 5.30 -13.26
C ALA A 61 11.05 3.89 -12.86
N ALA A 62 9.87 3.50 -13.36
CA ALA A 62 9.34 2.16 -13.13
C ALA A 62 10.16 1.11 -13.92
N GLU A 63 10.73 0.16 -13.20
CA GLU A 63 11.26 -1.09 -13.76
C GLU A 63 10.11 -2.10 -13.82
N THR A 64 10.01 -2.85 -14.92
CA THR A 64 8.89 -3.76 -15.18
C THR A 64 9.43 -5.08 -15.70
N GLU A 65 9.01 -6.17 -15.08
CA GLU A 65 9.45 -7.52 -15.36
C GLU A 65 8.22 -8.41 -15.54
N GLU A 66 8.07 -9.00 -16.73
CA GLU A 66 7.02 -9.97 -17.01
C GLU A 66 7.57 -11.37 -16.75
N ARG A 67 6.86 -12.14 -15.93
CA ARG A 67 7.21 -13.52 -15.54
C ARG A 67 6.06 -14.44 -15.89
N ASP A 68 6.30 -15.75 -15.81
CA ASP A 68 5.32 -16.78 -16.19
C ASP A 68 3.97 -16.65 -15.50
N ARG A 69 3.93 -16.15 -14.26
CA ARG A 69 2.72 -16.08 -13.42
C ARG A 69 2.41 -14.71 -12.84
N ASP A 70 3.33 -13.75 -12.99
CA ASP A 70 3.19 -12.42 -12.40
C ASP A 70 3.84 -11.34 -13.26
N ILE A 71 3.40 -10.10 -13.06
CA ILE A 71 4.08 -8.91 -13.54
C ILE A 71 4.60 -8.18 -12.30
N ARG A 72 5.91 -8.01 -12.20
CA ARG A 72 6.52 -7.18 -11.16
C ARG A 72 6.82 -5.79 -11.70
N ILE A 73 6.33 -4.77 -11.01
CA ILE A 73 6.74 -3.38 -11.22
C ILE A 73 7.47 -2.89 -9.98
N SER A 74 8.62 -2.24 -10.14
CA SER A 74 9.37 -1.69 -9.02
C SER A 74 9.97 -0.32 -9.29
N TRP A 75 10.17 0.44 -8.21
CA TRP A 75 10.75 1.78 -8.22
C TRP A 75 11.83 1.87 -7.17
N ALA A 76 13.00 2.36 -7.56
CA ALA A 76 13.97 2.87 -6.61
C ALA A 76 13.47 4.21 -6.05
N LEU A 77 13.57 4.37 -4.73
CA LEU A 77 13.16 5.56 -4.01
C LEU A 77 14.38 6.19 -3.35
N GLU A 78 14.46 7.51 -3.40
CA GLU A 78 15.48 8.26 -2.65
C GLU A 78 14.93 8.55 -1.25
N SER A 79 15.64 8.07 -0.24
CA SER A 79 15.27 8.16 1.17
C SER A 79 16.23 9.07 1.94
N THR A 80 15.73 9.79 2.93
CA THR A 80 16.55 10.54 3.90
C THR A 80 17.19 9.66 4.97
N CYS A 81 16.66 8.45 5.21
CA CYS A 81 17.10 7.55 6.28
C CYS A 81 17.89 6.35 5.78
N TRP A 82 17.61 5.87 4.56
CA TRP A 82 18.13 4.61 4.04
C TRP A 82 19.05 4.83 2.85
N ARG A 83 20.14 4.05 2.79
CA ARG A 83 21.07 4.05 1.66
C ARG A 83 20.39 3.58 0.38
N ALA A 84 19.49 2.61 0.49
CA ALA A 84 18.61 2.20 -0.60
C ALA A 84 17.20 1.97 -0.09
N LYS A 85 16.21 2.38 -0.88
CA LYS A 85 14.79 2.10 -0.63
C LYS A 85 14.14 1.71 -1.96
N ARG A 86 13.31 0.68 -1.95
CA ARG A 86 12.60 0.19 -3.13
C ARG A 86 11.17 -0.17 -2.76
N VAL A 87 10.22 0.23 -3.59
CA VAL A 87 8.86 -0.30 -3.56
C VAL A 87 8.63 -1.17 -4.79
N ALA A 88 7.95 -2.30 -4.61
CA ALA A 88 7.57 -3.20 -5.69
C ALA A 88 6.13 -3.65 -5.52
N ILE A 89 5.40 -3.70 -6.64
CA ILE A 89 4.07 -4.29 -6.73
C ILE A 89 4.16 -5.48 -7.67
N THR A 90 3.76 -6.64 -7.20
CA THR A 90 3.63 -7.86 -8.00
C THR A 90 2.16 -8.08 -8.27
N CYS A 91 1.78 -8.02 -9.54
CA CYS A 91 0.44 -8.31 -10.01
C CYS A 91 0.35 -9.81 -10.34
N ALA A 92 -0.52 -10.53 -9.65
CA ALA A 92 -0.89 -11.91 -9.94
C ALA A 92 -2.40 -12.00 -10.23
N ASP A 93 -2.86 -13.12 -10.78
CA ASP A 93 -4.30 -13.30 -11.11
C ASP A 93 -5.19 -13.31 -9.87
N ASP A 94 -4.68 -13.75 -8.72
CA ASP A 94 -5.39 -13.87 -7.43
C ASP A 94 -5.26 -12.64 -6.52
N GLY A 95 -4.41 -11.68 -6.90
CA GLY A 95 -4.25 -10.45 -6.13
C GLY A 95 -2.99 -9.67 -6.44
N LEU A 96 -2.71 -8.68 -5.61
CA LEU A 96 -1.50 -7.86 -5.68
C LEU A 96 -0.70 -8.03 -4.39
N THR A 97 0.62 -8.10 -4.53
CA THR A 97 1.55 -8.07 -3.40
C THR A 97 2.38 -6.81 -3.48
N LEU A 98 2.35 -6.01 -2.41
CA LEU A 98 3.23 -4.86 -2.26
C LEU A 98 4.39 -5.21 -1.34
N ARG A 99 5.59 -4.79 -1.72
CA ARG A 99 6.82 -5.00 -0.96
C ARG A 99 7.59 -3.69 -0.87
N LEU A 100 7.92 -3.29 0.36
CA LEU A 100 8.77 -2.16 0.66
C LEU A 100 10.08 -2.71 1.23
N GLU A 101 11.20 -2.37 0.60
CA GLU A 101 12.54 -2.84 0.95
C GLU A 101 13.41 -1.64 1.28
N VAL A 102 14.22 -1.76 2.34
CA VAL A 102 15.24 -0.77 2.70
C VAL A 102 16.57 -1.44 2.99
N GLU A 103 17.65 -0.73 2.71
CA GLU A 103 19.01 -1.09 3.07
C GLU A 103 19.68 0.11 3.74
N GLY A 104 20.31 -0.11 4.89
CA GLY A 104 21.00 0.92 5.64
C GLY A 104 21.13 0.53 7.10
N ASP A 105 21.29 1.53 7.96
CA ASP A 105 21.60 1.37 9.37
C ASP A 105 20.54 2.08 10.22
N GLY A 106 20.19 1.47 11.35
CA GLY A 106 19.22 2.02 12.29
C GLY A 106 18.20 0.99 12.75
N ALA A 107 17.70 1.17 13.96
CA ALA A 107 16.62 0.35 14.48
C ALA A 107 15.29 0.79 13.84
N LEU A 108 14.53 -0.15 13.28
CA LEU A 108 13.22 0.12 12.68
C LEU A 108 12.23 0.64 13.72
N GLY A 109 11.50 1.68 13.36
CA GLY A 109 10.36 2.22 14.09
C GLY A 109 9.05 1.95 13.36
N GLU A 110 8.28 3.01 13.14
CA GLU A 110 7.01 2.93 12.42
C GLU A 110 7.21 2.66 10.92
N VAL A 111 6.37 1.78 10.35
CA VAL A 111 6.36 1.46 8.93
C VAL A 111 4.97 1.73 8.34
N ALA A 112 4.94 2.48 7.24
CA ALA A 112 3.76 2.73 6.43
C ALA A 112 4.01 2.27 4.99
N PHE A 113 3.17 1.38 4.47
CA PHE A 113 3.36 0.78 3.14
C PHE A 113 2.78 1.63 2.00
N LEU A 114 1.58 2.14 2.22
CA LEU A 114 0.74 2.83 1.22
C LEU A 114 0.55 4.32 1.58
N GLY A 115 1.53 4.86 2.29
CA GLY A 115 1.62 6.27 2.68
C GLY A 115 3.00 6.56 3.26
N GLY A 116 3.40 7.81 3.26
CA GLY A 116 4.72 8.24 3.72
C GLY A 116 4.91 9.74 3.65
N TRP A 117 6.05 10.20 4.14
CA TRP A 117 6.44 11.61 4.04
C TRP A 117 7.14 11.83 2.71
N GLY A 118 6.64 12.79 1.92
CA GLY A 118 7.19 13.14 0.62
C GLY A 118 7.72 14.58 0.61
N LEU A 119 8.91 14.76 0.03
CA LEU A 119 9.41 16.06 -0.43
C LEU A 119 9.51 16.05 -1.95
N LEU A 120 8.41 15.70 -2.62
CA LEU A 120 8.41 15.40 -4.05
C LEU A 120 8.18 16.67 -4.87
N PRO A 121 9.01 16.95 -5.90
CA PRO A 121 8.95 18.19 -6.71
C PRO A 121 7.61 18.50 -7.40
N ARG A 122 6.61 17.59 -7.34
CA ARG A 122 5.29 17.72 -7.99
C ARG A 122 4.11 17.19 -7.17
N ALA A 123 4.34 16.51 -6.05
CA ALA A 123 3.27 15.94 -5.21
C ALA A 123 3.05 16.73 -3.90
N GLY A 124 3.77 17.84 -3.72
CA GLY A 124 3.71 18.65 -2.50
C GLY A 124 4.71 18.14 -1.44
N THR A 125 4.78 18.88 -0.33
CA THR A 125 5.58 18.51 0.84
C THR A 125 4.66 18.04 1.96
N GLY A 126 5.03 16.97 2.65
CA GLY A 126 4.30 16.46 3.82
C GLY A 126 3.87 15.00 3.69
N TRP A 127 2.87 14.62 4.49
CA TRP A 127 2.30 13.27 4.45
C TRP A 127 1.45 13.06 3.20
N VAL A 128 1.73 11.99 2.47
CA VAL A 128 0.94 11.50 1.33
C VAL A 128 0.48 10.08 1.61
N GLU A 129 -0.75 9.75 1.22
CA GLU A 129 -1.31 8.42 1.43
C GLU A 129 -2.20 8.01 0.26
N SER A 130 -2.42 6.71 0.16
CA SER A 130 -3.26 6.13 -0.89
C SER A 130 -4.69 6.63 -0.79
N GLY A 131 -5.25 7.04 -1.92
CA GLY A 131 -6.67 7.36 -2.03
C GLY A 131 -7.47 6.09 -2.25
N SER A 132 -8.63 5.96 -1.61
CA SER A 132 -9.52 4.82 -1.82
C SER A 132 -10.94 5.24 -2.21
N ARG A 133 -11.62 4.37 -2.96
CA ARG A 133 -13.02 4.52 -3.38
C ARG A 133 -13.86 3.33 -2.93
N PHE A 134 -13.43 2.68 -1.86
CA PHE A 134 -14.15 1.54 -1.27
C PHE A 134 -15.42 2.01 -0.57
N ALA A 135 -16.46 1.20 -0.63
CA ALA A 135 -17.73 1.52 0.04
C ALA A 135 -17.70 1.10 1.51
N SER A 136 -17.06 -0.03 1.81
CA SER A 136 -17.05 -0.59 3.16
C SER A 136 -15.72 -1.28 3.47
N LEU A 137 -15.41 -1.29 4.75
CA LEU A 137 -14.26 -1.94 5.34
C LEU A 137 -14.75 -3.10 6.20
N VAL A 138 -14.17 -4.28 6.00
CA VAL A 138 -14.39 -5.45 6.85
C VAL A 138 -13.17 -5.62 7.75
N SER A 139 -13.33 -5.33 9.04
CA SER A 139 -12.25 -5.47 10.02
C SER A 139 -12.31 -6.83 10.69
N GLY A 140 -11.20 -7.57 10.62
CA GLY A 140 -10.99 -8.79 11.40
C GLY A 140 -10.59 -8.52 12.86
N ALA A 141 -10.55 -7.26 13.29
CA ALA A 141 -10.19 -6.93 14.67
C ALA A 141 -11.30 -7.39 15.65
N PRO A 142 -10.94 -8.00 16.78
CA PRO A 142 -11.90 -8.36 17.82
C PRO A 142 -12.44 -7.09 18.49
N HIS A 143 -13.55 -6.55 17.98
CA HIS A 143 -14.25 -5.41 18.57
C HIS A 143 -15.44 -5.88 19.42
N VAL A 144 -15.74 -5.17 20.51
CA VAL A 144 -17.01 -5.33 21.24
C VAL A 144 -17.65 -3.97 21.51
N PRO A 145 -18.90 -3.74 21.05
CA PRO A 145 -19.73 -4.66 20.25
C PRO A 145 -19.11 -4.95 18.86
N GLY A 146 -19.29 -6.18 18.38
CA GLY A 146 -18.66 -6.69 17.16
C GLY A 146 -19.16 -6.01 15.90
N ARG A 147 -18.53 -4.90 15.51
CA ARG A 147 -18.76 -4.23 14.23
C ARG A 147 -17.77 -4.78 13.20
N PHE A 148 -18.21 -5.77 12.43
CA PHE A 148 -17.39 -6.39 11.39
C PHE A 148 -17.31 -5.56 10.12
N VAL A 149 -18.38 -4.83 9.80
CA VAL A 149 -18.47 -3.97 8.61
C VAL A 149 -18.65 -2.53 9.07
N GLN A 150 -17.80 -1.64 8.58
CA GLN A 150 -17.88 -0.22 8.83
C GLN A 150 -17.63 0.58 7.55
N SER A 151 -17.85 1.89 7.62
CA SER A 151 -17.53 2.79 6.52
C SER A 151 -16.04 2.70 6.19
N ALA A 152 -15.69 2.67 4.90
CA ALA A 152 -14.28 2.76 4.48
C ALA A 152 -13.64 4.13 4.81
N GLN A 153 -14.45 5.10 5.26
CA GLN A 153 -14.00 6.41 5.76
C GLN A 153 -13.63 6.38 7.25
N GLU A 154 -13.87 5.27 7.96
CA GLU A 154 -13.52 5.10 9.36
C GLU A 154 -12.18 4.35 9.51
N THR A 155 -11.29 4.84 10.38
CA THR A 155 -10.06 4.12 10.73
C THR A 155 -10.38 2.83 11.48
N THR A 156 -9.70 1.73 11.13
CA THR A 156 -9.69 0.50 11.92
C THR A 156 -8.27 0.17 12.37
N VAL A 157 -8.12 -0.38 13.57
CA VAL A 157 -6.85 -0.86 14.08
C VAL A 157 -7.03 -2.30 14.53
N VAL A 158 -6.26 -3.21 13.93
CA VAL A 158 -6.11 -4.57 14.43
C VAL A 158 -5.00 -4.53 15.48
N SER A 159 -5.39 -4.55 16.76
CA SER A 159 -4.45 -4.51 17.88
C SER A 159 -4.40 -5.85 18.60
N ALA A 160 -3.24 -6.19 19.16
CA ALA A 160 -3.10 -7.25 20.15
C ALA A 160 -3.50 -6.67 21.52
N ALA A 161 -4.79 -6.77 21.87
CA ALA A 161 -5.20 -6.48 23.24
C ALA A 161 -4.79 -7.66 24.13
N GLY A 162 -3.85 -7.44 25.06
CA GLY A 162 -3.61 -8.34 26.18
C GLY A 162 -4.50 -7.97 27.37
N GLY A 163 -5.01 -8.97 28.09
CA GLY A 163 -5.72 -8.76 29.37
C GLY A 163 -7.23 -8.94 29.26
N ALA A 164 -7.65 -10.18 29.05
CA ALA A 164 -9.06 -10.49 29.14
C ALA A 164 -9.49 -10.72 30.60
N GLU A 165 -10.58 -10.07 30.98
CA GLU A 165 -11.27 -10.24 32.25
C GLU A 165 -12.72 -10.64 31.97
N PRO A 166 -13.45 -11.26 32.92
CA PRO A 166 -14.89 -11.44 32.80
C PRO A 166 -15.58 -10.10 32.49
N GLY A 167 -16.26 -10.01 31.34
CA GLY A 167 -16.89 -8.76 30.85
C GLY A 167 -15.99 -7.87 29.98
N ARG A 168 -14.71 -8.22 29.78
CA ARG A 168 -13.76 -7.56 28.86
C ARG A 168 -13.22 -8.57 27.84
N PRO A 169 -13.92 -8.73 26.70
CA PRO A 169 -13.44 -9.59 25.63
C PRO A 169 -12.21 -8.98 24.94
N GLY A 170 -11.13 -9.77 24.87
CA GLY A 170 -9.85 -9.42 24.27
C GLY A 170 -8.98 -10.66 24.07
N TRP A 171 -9.59 -11.79 23.69
CA TRP A 171 -8.87 -13.05 23.48
C TRP A 171 -8.41 -13.19 22.03
N PHE A 172 -7.18 -13.72 21.91
CA PHE A 172 -6.52 -14.27 20.74
C PHE A 172 -6.03 -13.29 19.66
N PHE A 173 -4.69 -13.21 19.56
CA PHE A 173 -4.00 -12.68 18.40
C PHE A 173 -3.95 -13.76 17.32
N THR A 174 -4.89 -13.70 16.39
CA THR A 174 -4.67 -14.09 15.00
C THR A 174 -5.02 -12.84 14.20
N PRO A 175 -4.07 -12.13 13.58
CA PRO A 175 -4.46 -10.99 12.75
C PRO A 175 -5.41 -11.50 11.68
N GLY A 176 -6.70 -11.16 11.82
CA GLY A 176 -7.70 -11.43 10.80
C GLY A 176 -7.33 -10.65 9.54
N PRO A 177 -7.71 -11.14 8.35
CA PRO A 177 -7.42 -10.41 7.12
C PRO A 177 -8.07 -9.02 7.17
N LEU A 178 -7.35 -7.99 6.75
CA LEU A 178 -7.93 -6.70 6.43
C LEU A 178 -8.55 -6.80 5.04
N CYS A 179 -9.88 -6.77 4.94
CA CYS A 179 -10.60 -6.88 3.67
C CYS A 179 -11.38 -5.60 3.38
N VAL A 180 -11.31 -5.13 2.14
CA VAL A 180 -12.12 -4.01 1.65
C VAL A 180 -13.08 -4.52 0.58
N SER A 181 -14.30 -3.96 0.51
CA SER A 181 -15.23 -4.25 -0.57
C SER A 181 -15.32 -3.08 -1.55
N VAL A 182 -15.38 -3.44 -2.82
CA VAL A 182 -15.64 -2.54 -3.94
C VAL A 182 -17.09 -2.74 -4.36
N SER A 183 -17.85 -1.64 -4.46
CA SER A 183 -19.18 -1.61 -5.07
C SER A 183 -19.08 -1.60 -6.58
#